data_AF-A0A1H6CF57-F1
#
_entry.id   AF-A0A1H6CF57-F1
#
_cell.length_a   1.000
_cell.length_b   1.000
_cell.length_c   1.000
_cell.angle_alpha   90.00
_cell.angle_beta   90.00
_cell.angle_gamma   90.00
#
_symmetry.space_group_name_H-M   'P 1'
#
loop_
_entity.id
_entity.type
_entity.pdbx_description
1 polymer ?
#
loop_
_entity_poly.entity_id
_entity_poly.type
_entity_poly.pdbx_seq_one_letter_code
_entity_poly.pdbx_strand_id
1 'polypeptide(L)'
;MSPAIRSKGLSTRSFRAYLQLGLAVLGMVVIIWGVFGLATSVSLPRSDSGFAEGLGIIFYGVYVLGGFVVLAAGLLVPQRDDSGIRFSAHQRKLLAYGVVAPIVSVLVIPIGATVSPPLTEPVIDVLVAVLAALILSGPLATMTALGLKLHSHRQ
;
A
#
# COMPACT_ATOMS: atom_id res chain seq x y z
N MET A 1 3.34 -18.55 -39.35
CA MET A 1 2.98 -17.97 -38.04
C MET A 1 1.75 -17.08 -38.25
N SER A 2 0.59 -17.43 -37.66
CA SER A 2 -0.71 -16.86 -38.05
C SER A 2 -0.88 -15.39 -37.58
N PRO A 3 -1.38 -14.47 -38.44
CA PRO A 3 -1.53 -13.04 -38.11
C PRO A 3 -2.44 -12.77 -36.90
N ALA A 4 -3.39 -13.67 -36.61
CA ALA A 4 -4.29 -13.57 -35.46
C ALA A 4 -3.59 -13.78 -34.10
N ILE A 5 -2.48 -14.51 -34.07
CA ILE A 5 -1.68 -14.72 -32.84
C ILE A 5 -0.85 -13.46 -32.54
N ARG A 6 -0.43 -12.74 -33.58
CA ARG A 6 0.35 -11.50 -33.47
C ARG A 6 -0.46 -10.33 -32.91
N SER A 7 -1.72 -10.18 -33.31
CA SER A 7 -2.59 -9.10 -32.82
C SER A 7 -3.01 -9.28 -31.36
N LYS A 8 -3.38 -10.51 -30.95
CA LYS A 8 -3.70 -10.83 -29.54
C LYS A 8 -2.51 -10.58 -28.60
N GLY A 9 -1.30 -10.92 -29.05
CA GLY A 9 -0.07 -10.68 -28.28
C GLY A 9 0.18 -9.19 -28.03
N LEU A 10 0.00 -8.34 -29.05
CA LEU A 10 0.19 -6.89 -28.95
C LEU A 10 -0.87 -6.20 -28.08
N SER A 11 -2.14 -6.59 -28.21
CA SER A 11 -3.26 -6.06 -27.41
C SER A 11 -3.13 -6.42 -25.92
N THR A 12 -2.68 -7.63 -25.60
CA THR A 12 -2.50 -8.06 -24.21
C THR A 12 -1.32 -7.33 -23.54
N ARG A 13 -0.28 -6.99 -24.31
CA ARG A 13 0.90 -6.25 -23.82
C ARG A 13 0.53 -4.81 -23.45
N SER A 14 -0.15 -4.10 -24.36
CA SER A 14 -0.60 -2.73 -24.10
C SER A 14 -1.57 -2.67 -22.93
N PHE A 15 -2.52 -3.61 -22.85
CA PHE A 15 -3.47 -3.69 -21.74
C PHE A 15 -2.79 -3.81 -20.38
N ARG A 16 -1.77 -4.67 -20.24
CA ARG A 16 -1.03 -4.83 -18.97
C ARG A 16 -0.26 -3.58 -18.56
N ALA A 17 0.30 -2.86 -19.52
CA ALA A 17 1.00 -1.59 -19.25
C ALA A 17 0.01 -0.52 -18.76
N TYR A 18 -1.14 -0.39 -19.41
CA TYR A 18 -2.22 0.50 -18.96
C TYR A 18 -2.78 0.10 -17.60
N LEU A 19 -2.93 -1.20 -17.33
CA LEU A 19 -3.40 -1.67 -16.04
C LEU A 19 -2.40 -1.36 -14.92
N GLN A 20 -1.10 -1.61 -15.14
CA GLN A 20 -0.04 -1.27 -14.18
C GLN A 20 -0.08 0.23 -13.85
N LEU A 21 -0.12 1.08 -14.88
CA LEU A 21 -0.12 2.52 -14.71
C LEU A 21 -1.43 3.01 -14.07
N GLY A 22 -2.57 2.50 -14.52
CA GLY A 22 -3.88 2.87 -14.00
C GLY A 22 -4.04 2.54 -12.51
N LEU A 23 -3.63 1.34 -12.10
CA LEU A 23 -3.64 0.95 -10.68
C LEU A 23 -2.63 1.75 -9.85
N ALA A 24 -1.43 2.01 -10.39
CA ALA A 24 -0.44 2.83 -9.70
C ALA A 24 -0.91 4.27 -9.50
N VAL A 25 -1.51 4.88 -10.53
CA VAL A 25 -2.09 6.23 -10.44
C VAL A 25 -3.26 6.25 -9.46
N LEU A 26 -4.16 5.28 -9.54
CA LEU A 26 -5.28 5.17 -8.60
C LEU A 26 -4.79 5.06 -7.15
N GLY A 27 -3.83 4.18 -6.89
CA GLY A 27 -3.20 4.04 -5.58
C GLY A 27 -2.60 5.36 -5.08
N MET A 28 -1.85 6.07 -5.94
CA MET A 28 -1.27 7.38 -5.59
C MET A 28 -2.32 8.44 -5.28
N VAL A 29 -3.40 8.53 -6.07
CA VAL A 29 -4.50 9.49 -5.80
C VAL A 29 -5.13 9.20 -4.45
N VAL A 30 -5.39 7.93 -4.14
CA VAL A 30 -5.95 7.51 -2.85
C VAL A 30 -5.01 7.84 -1.69
N ILE A 31 -3.70 7.63 -1.84
CA ILE A 31 -2.70 8.01 -0.83
C ILE A 31 -2.74 9.53 -0.59
N ILE A 32 -2.67 10.34 -1.65
CA ILE A 32 -2.66 11.80 -1.54
C ILE A 32 -3.93 12.29 -0.85
N TRP A 33 -5.09 11.77 -1.24
CA TRP A 33 -6.35 12.11 -0.62
C TRP A 33 -6.39 11.73 0.87
N GLY A 34 -5.95 10.52 1.22
CA GLY A 34 -5.90 10.06 2.60
C GLY A 34 -4.93 10.89 3.46
N VAL A 35 -3.74 11.21 2.94
CA VAL A 35 -2.76 12.07 3.64
C VAL A 35 -3.31 13.48 3.84
N PHE A 36 -3.97 14.05 2.83
CA PHE A 36 -4.62 15.35 2.94
C PHE A 36 -5.74 15.34 3.99
N GLY A 37 -6.57 14.29 4.02
CA GLY A 37 -7.59 14.09 5.03
C GLY A 37 -7.02 13.95 6.45
N LEU A 38 -5.90 13.24 6.61
CA LEU A 38 -5.19 13.15 7.89
C LEU A 38 -4.66 14.51 8.35
N ALA A 39 -3.95 15.22 7.46
CA ALA A 39 -3.35 16.51 7.78
C ALA A 39 -4.41 17.57 8.18
N THR A 40 -5.55 17.55 7.50
CA THR A 40 -6.68 18.43 7.82
C THR A 40 -7.35 18.04 9.12
N SER A 41 -7.54 16.74 9.39
CA SER A 41 -8.16 16.23 10.63
C SER A 41 -7.39 16.65 11.89
N VAL A 42 -6.05 16.61 11.85
CA VAL A 42 -5.18 17.02 12.96
C VAL A 42 -5.23 18.55 13.20
N SER A 43 -5.72 19.32 12.23
CA SER A 43 -5.78 20.78 12.31
C SER A 43 -7.13 21.33 12.81
N LEU A 44 -8.15 20.48 13.02
CA LEU A 44 -9.44 20.91 13.57
C LEU A 44 -9.36 21.15 15.09
N PRO A 45 -10.18 22.09 15.63
CA PRO A 45 -10.31 22.27 17.07
C PRO A 45 -10.70 20.94 17.73
N ARG A 46 -9.92 20.50 18.72
CA ARG A 46 -10.18 19.25 19.44
C ARG A 46 -11.57 19.31 20.08
N SER A 47 -12.43 18.38 19.69
CA SER A 47 -13.69 18.16 20.40
C SER A 47 -13.40 17.61 21.80
N ASP A 48 -14.19 18.00 22.80
CA ASP A 48 -14.00 17.61 24.21
C ASP A 48 -13.89 16.08 24.44
N SER A 49 -14.41 15.26 23.51
CA SER A 49 -14.36 13.79 23.60
C SER A 49 -13.23 13.12 22.82
N GLY A 50 -12.53 13.83 21.92
CA GLY A 50 -11.49 13.27 21.03
C GLY A 50 -11.94 12.16 20.06
N PHE A 51 -13.20 11.73 20.13
CA PHE A 51 -13.72 10.58 19.40
C PHE A 51 -13.77 10.81 17.89
N ALA A 52 -14.26 11.98 17.47
CA ALA A 52 -14.35 12.33 16.05
C ALA A 52 -12.96 12.44 15.39
N GLU A 53 -11.99 12.97 16.12
CA GLU A 53 -10.59 13.05 15.68
C GLU A 53 -9.98 11.65 15.53
N GLY A 54 -10.15 10.78 16.54
CA GLY A 54 -9.71 9.39 16.47
C GLY A 54 -10.34 8.62 15.32
N LEU A 55 -11.65 8.76 15.10
CA LEU A 55 -12.35 8.12 13.98
C LEU A 55 -11.86 8.64 12.62
N GLY A 56 -11.61 9.96 12.51
CA GLY A 56 -11.04 10.55 11.31
C GLY A 56 -9.64 10.02 10.99
N ILE A 57 -8.78 9.92 12.01
CA ILE A 57 -7.43 9.35 11.87
C ILE A 57 -7.50 7.90 11.38
N ILE A 58 -8.36 7.08 11.97
CA ILE A 58 -8.55 5.68 11.55
C ILE A 58 -9.07 5.63 10.11
N PHE A 59 -10.12 6.40 9.79
CA PHE A 59 -10.73 6.41 8.47
C PHE A 59 -9.72 6.77 7.40
N TYR A 60 -9.07 7.92 7.50
CA TYR A 60 -8.09 8.35 6.51
C TYR A 60 -6.82 7.50 6.52
N GLY A 61 -6.40 6.96 7.67
CA GLY A 61 -5.32 5.99 7.78
C GLY A 61 -5.58 4.72 6.97
N VAL A 62 -6.82 4.21 6.97
CA VAL A 62 -7.23 3.07 6.13
C VAL A 62 -7.16 3.42 4.65
N TYR A 63 -7.56 4.63 4.24
CA TYR A 63 -7.40 5.08 2.86
C TYR A 63 -5.93 5.11 2.43
N VAL A 64 -5.05 5.69 3.25
CA VAL A 64 -3.61 5.74 2.95
C VAL A 64 -3.06 4.32 2.81
N LEU A 65 -3.37 3.43 3.74
CA LEU A 65 -2.90 2.05 3.71
C LEU A 65 -3.42 1.30 2.48
N GLY A 66 -4.71 1.41 2.19
CA GLY A 66 -5.33 0.82 1.00
C GLY A 66 -4.73 1.35 -0.29
N GLY A 67 -4.44 2.66 -0.36
CA GLY A 67 -3.76 3.28 -1.49
C GLY A 67 -2.36 2.71 -1.72
N PHE A 68 -1.58 2.47 -0.67
CA PHE A 68 -0.28 1.80 -0.76
C PHE A 68 -0.41 0.35 -1.24
N VAL A 69 -1.40 -0.40 -0.77
CA VAL A 69 -1.67 -1.76 -1.24
C VAL A 69 -2.02 -1.77 -2.72
N VAL A 70 -2.91 -0.88 -3.17
CA VAL A 70 -3.31 -0.75 -4.58
C VAL A 70 -2.11 -0.33 -5.45
N LEU A 71 -1.31 0.63 -4.99
CA LEU A 71 -0.08 1.06 -5.66
C LEU A 71 0.89 -0.11 -5.82
N ALA A 72 1.20 -0.82 -4.74
CA ALA A 72 2.13 -1.95 -4.75
C ALA A 72 1.64 -3.09 -5.65
N ALA A 73 0.34 -3.42 -5.57
CA ALA A 73 -0.30 -4.42 -6.42
C ALA A 73 -0.28 -4.01 -7.90
N GLY A 74 -0.57 -2.75 -8.20
CA GLY A 74 -0.48 -2.19 -9.55
C GLY A 74 0.92 -2.35 -10.12
N LEU A 75 1.94 -1.96 -9.36
CA LEU A 75 3.34 -2.05 -9.77
C LEU A 75 3.86 -3.49 -9.92
N LEU A 76 3.24 -4.46 -9.25
CA LEU A 76 3.56 -5.89 -9.38
C LEU A 76 3.10 -6.52 -10.70
N VAL A 77 2.18 -5.88 -11.42
CA VAL A 77 1.68 -6.38 -12.70
C VAL A 77 2.86 -6.63 -13.65
N PRO A 78 3.13 -7.89 -14.04
CA PRO A 78 4.34 -8.25 -14.75
C PRO A 78 4.35 -7.70 -16.18
N GLN A 79 5.40 -6.91 -16.49
CA GLN A 79 5.71 -6.47 -17.85
C GLN A 79 6.73 -7.40 -18.50
N ARG A 80 6.45 -7.87 -19.72
CA ARG A 80 7.34 -8.75 -20.50
C ARG A 80 8.22 -8.00 -21.49
N ASP A 81 7.85 -6.79 -21.91
CA ASP A 81 8.55 -6.00 -22.93
C ASP A 81 8.92 -4.59 -22.40
N ASP A 82 9.38 -3.70 -23.27
CA ASP A 82 9.79 -2.31 -22.94
C ASP A 82 8.59 -1.37 -22.66
N SER A 83 7.37 -1.90 -22.62
CA SER A 83 6.18 -1.14 -22.20
C SER A 83 5.95 -1.27 -20.70
N GLY A 84 5.98 -0.15 -19.96
CA GLY A 84 5.67 -0.08 -18.54
C GLY A 84 6.90 -0.07 -17.61
N ILE A 85 6.67 -0.13 -16.30
CA ILE A 85 7.74 -0.01 -15.30
C ILE A 85 8.28 -1.40 -14.97
N ARG A 86 9.57 -1.63 -15.27
CA ARG A 86 10.27 -2.88 -14.96
C ARG A 86 10.98 -2.80 -13.62
N PHE A 87 10.65 -3.74 -12.73
CA PHE A 87 11.27 -3.92 -11.43
C PHE A 87 12.16 -5.16 -11.40
N SER A 88 13.30 -5.07 -10.71
CA SER A 88 14.17 -6.23 -10.45
C SER A 88 13.48 -7.25 -9.54
N ALA A 89 14.00 -8.49 -9.48
CA ALA A 89 13.46 -9.53 -8.61
C ALA A 89 13.39 -9.08 -7.13
N HIS A 90 14.40 -8.33 -6.67
CA HIS A 90 14.43 -7.79 -5.32
C HIS A 90 13.34 -6.72 -5.10
N GLN A 91 13.19 -5.76 -6.01
CA GLN A 91 12.14 -4.73 -5.93
C GLN A 91 10.73 -5.35 -5.97
N ARG A 92 10.53 -6.41 -6.76
CA ARG A 92 9.26 -7.14 -6.80
C ARG A 92 8.94 -7.85 -5.49
N LYS A 93 9.95 -8.39 -4.79
CA LYS A 93 9.76 -8.96 -3.44
C LYS A 93 9.31 -7.88 -2.46
N LEU A 94 9.92 -6.69 -2.52
CA LEU A 94 9.52 -5.55 -1.68
C LEU A 94 8.10 -5.09 -1.97
N LEU A 95 7.69 -5.01 -3.24
CA LEU A 95 6.30 -4.67 -3.61
C LEU A 95 5.32 -5.76 -3.15
N ALA A 96 5.66 -7.03 -3.28
CA ALA A 96 4.84 -8.14 -2.80
C ALA A 96 4.67 -8.07 -1.27
N TYR A 97 5.77 -7.80 -0.55
CA TYR A 97 5.72 -7.52 0.87
C TYR A 97 4.85 -6.30 1.19
N GLY A 98 4.95 -5.25 0.38
CA GLY A 98 4.14 -4.04 0.46
C GLY A 98 2.62 -4.27 0.37
N VAL A 99 2.21 -5.32 -0.34
CA VAL A 99 0.81 -5.77 -0.41
C VAL A 99 0.45 -6.65 0.79
N VAL A 100 1.27 -7.67 1.06
CA VAL A 100 0.92 -8.73 2.01
C VAL A 100 1.01 -8.28 3.46
N ALA A 101 2.06 -7.54 3.84
CA ALA A 101 2.28 -7.18 5.24
C ALA A 101 1.15 -6.33 5.84
N PRO A 102 0.63 -5.28 5.16
CA PRO A 102 -0.52 -4.53 5.65
C PRO A 102 -1.78 -5.38 5.82
N ILE A 103 -2.09 -6.23 4.83
CA ILE A 103 -3.29 -7.07 4.84
C ILE A 103 -3.23 -8.06 6.01
N VAL A 104 -2.11 -8.77 6.16
CA VAL A 104 -1.91 -9.71 7.26
C VAL A 104 -1.97 -8.99 8.60
N SER A 105 -1.35 -7.82 8.72
CA SER A 105 -1.35 -7.05 9.97
C SER A 105 -2.76 -6.66 10.40
N VAL A 106 -3.60 -6.20 9.46
CA VAL A 106 -5.00 -5.85 9.74
C VAL A 106 -5.82 -7.09 10.13
N LEU A 107 -5.59 -8.24 9.47
CA LEU A 107 -6.30 -9.48 9.77
C LEU A 107 -5.91 -10.09 11.13
N VAL A 108 -4.71 -9.83 11.64
CA VAL A 108 -4.27 -10.29 12.96
C VAL A 108 -4.99 -9.56 14.09
N ILE A 109 -5.46 -8.33 13.89
CA ILE A 109 -6.16 -7.53 14.91
C ILE A 109 -7.40 -8.26 15.49
N PRO A 110 -8.39 -8.71 14.69
CA PRO A 110 -9.56 -9.41 15.22
C PRO A 110 -9.21 -10.77 15.84
N ILE A 111 -8.17 -11.45 15.34
CA ILE A 111 -7.68 -12.70 15.95
C ILE A 111 -7.14 -12.38 17.34
N GLY A 112 -6.20 -11.43 17.46
CA GLY A 112 -5.65 -11.01 18.76
C GLY A 112 -6.72 -10.56 19.75
N ALA A 113 -7.75 -9.85 19.29
CA ALA A 113 -8.86 -9.40 20.13
C ALA A 113 -9.76 -10.53 20.65
N THR A 114 -9.83 -11.67 19.97
CA THR A 114 -10.70 -12.80 20.35
C THR A 114 -10.01 -13.85 21.23
N VAL A 115 -8.69 -13.99 21.13
CA VAL A 115 -7.93 -14.99 21.90
C VAL A 115 -7.12 -14.43 23.07
N SER A 116 -6.98 -13.10 23.19
CA SER A 116 -6.16 -12.52 24.26
C SER A 116 -6.93 -12.39 25.59
N PRO A 117 -6.30 -12.74 26.73
CA PRO A 117 -6.82 -12.38 28.04
C PRO A 117 -6.79 -10.84 28.21
N PRO A 118 -7.52 -10.28 29.18
CA PRO A 118 -7.44 -8.85 29.46
C PRO A 118 -5.99 -8.43 29.72
N LEU A 119 -5.47 -7.58 28.83
CA LEU A 119 -4.09 -7.11 28.85
C LEU A 119 -3.97 -5.92 29.81
N THR A 120 -2.84 -5.81 30.51
CA THR A 120 -2.49 -4.59 31.26
C THR A 120 -2.15 -3.45 30.30
N GLU A 121 -2.42 -2.19 30.68
CA GLU A 121 -2.11 -0.99 29.88
C GLU A 121 -0.73 -1.00 29.17
N PRO A 122 0.41 -1.29 29.86
CA PRO A 122 1.72 -1.30 29.18
C PRO A 122 1.86 -2.37 28.10
N VAL A 123 1.12 -3.48 28.21
CA VAL A 123 1.13 -4.55 27.20
C VAL A 123 0.29 -4.14 25.99
N ILE A 124 -0.79 -3.39 26.20
CA ILE A 124 -1.61 -2.81 25.14
C ILE A 124 -0.78 -1.82 24.31
N ASP A 125 -0.04 -0.92 24.97
CA ASP A 125 0.79 0.07 24.28
C ASP A 125 1.88 -0.57 23.41
N VAL A 126 2.58 -1.57 23.96
CA VAL A 126 3.59 -2.33 23.20
C VAL A 126 2.95 -3.04 22.01
N LEU A 127 1.79 -3.67 22.20
CA LEU A 127 1.07 -4.37 21.14
C LEU A 127 0.63 -3.40 20.03
N VAL A 128 0.10 -2.23 20.39
CA VAL A 128 -0.27 -1.16 19.46
C VAL A 128 0.95 -0.66 18.68
N ALA A 129 2.09 -0.44 19.35
CA ALA A 129 3.32 -0.01 18.71
C ALA A 129 3.85 -1.07 17.72
N VAL A 130 3.82 -2.35 18.09
CA VAL A 130 4.22 -3.46 17.22
C VAL A 130 3.29 -3.57 16.02
N LEU A 131 1.97 -3.48 16.22
CA LEU A 131 1.00 -3.50 15.13
C LEU A 131 1.17 -2.31 14.19
N ALA A 132 1.38 -1.11 14.73
CA ALA A 132 1.66 0.08 13.93
C ALA A 132 2.93 -0.10 13.09
N ALA A 133 4.02 -0.62 13.67
CA ALA A 133 5.25 -0.91 12.96
C ALA A 133 5.05 -1.95 11.84
N LEU A 134 4.29 -3.01 12.11
CA LEU A 134 3.96 -4.04 11.12
C LEU A 134 3.11 -3.48 9.97
N ILE A 135 2.09 -2.69 10.27
CA ILE A 135 1.24 -2.00 9.29
C ILE A 135 2.09 -1.08 8.40
N LEU A 136 2.97 -0.26 9.00
CA LEU A 136 3.82 0.69 8.29
C LEU A 136 4.92 0.01 7.47
N SER A 137 5.30 -1.24 7.79
CA SER A 137 6.33 -1.97 7.07
C SER A 137 5.99 -2.17 5.57
N GLY A 138 4.71 -2.27 5.22
CA GLY A 138 4.26 -2.42 3.84
C GLY A 138 4.46 -1.15 2.99
N PRO A 139 3.91 0.01 3.40
CA PRO A 139 4.21 1.30 2.79
C PRO A 139 5.71 1.57 2.65
N LEU A 140 6.50 1.31 3.71
CA LEU A 140 7.95 1.49 3.69
C LEU A 140 8.64 0.61 2.65
N ALA A 141 8.25 -0.67 2.53
CA ALA A 141 8.79 -1.56 1.50
C ALA A 141 8.45 -1.08 0.08
N THR A 142 7.22 -0.57 -0.12
CA THR A 142 6.77 -0.01 -1.40
C THR A 142 7.58 1.23 -1.78
N MET A 143 7.77 2.16 -0.84
CA MET A 143 8.61 3.34 -1.04
C MET A 143 10.06 2.98 -1.31
N THR A 144 10.59 1.97 -0.61
CA THR A 144 11.97 1.48 -0.82
C THR A 144 12.14 0.90 -2.22
N ALA A 145 11.18 0.10 -2.71
CA ALA A 145 11.21 -0.44 -4.06
C ALA A 145 11.23 0.66 -5.13
N LEU A 146 10.40 1.69 -4.94
CA LEU A 146 10.35 2.87 -5.83
C LEU A 146 11.63 3.70 -5.75
N GLY A 147 12.15 3.96 -4.55
CA GLY A 147 13.39 4.70 -4.35
C GLY A 147 14.58 4.03 -5.03
N LEU A 148 14.72 2.71 -4.87
CA LEU A 148 15.75 1.91 -5.55
C LEU A 148 15.60 2.00 -7.08
N LYS A 149 14.36 2.00 -7.59
CA LYS A 149 14.09 2.11 -9.03
C LYS A 149 14.47 3.49 -9.57
N LEU A 150 14.15 4.55 -8.85
CA LEU A 150 14.51 5.93 -9.22
C LEU A 150 16.03 6.14 -9.21
N HIS A 151 16.73 5.56 -8.23
CA HIS A 151 18.20 5.64 -8.17
C HIS A 151 18.86 4.94 -9.36
N SER A 152 18.35 3.77 -9.78
CA SER A 152 18.88 3.03 -10.93
C SER A 152 18.75 3.75 -12.28
N HIS A 153 17.90 4.79 -12.38
CA HIS A 153 17.76 5.60 -13.60
C HIS A 153 18.70 6.80 -13.66
N ARG A 154 19.39 7.13 -12.55
CA ARG A 154 20.31 8.27 -12.47
C ARG A 154 21.78 7.90 -12.70
N GLN A 155 22.09 6.61 -12.77
CA GLN A 155 23.41 6.07 -13.09
C GLN A 155 23.43 5.66 -14.56
#